data_AF-A0A3L6E9P6-F1
#
_entry.id   AF-A0A3L6E9P6-F1
#
_cell.length_a   1.000
_cell.length_b   1.000
_cell.length_c   1.000
_cell.angle_alpha   90.00
_cell.angle_beta   90.00
_cell.angle_gamma   90.00
#
_symmetry.space_group_name_H-M   'P 1'
#
loop_
_entity.id
_entity.type
_entity.pdbx_description
1 polymer ?
#
loop_
_entity_poly.entity_id
_entity_poly.type
_entity_poly.pdbx_seq_one_letter_code
_entity_poly.pdbx_strand_id
1 'polypeptide(L)' 'MYDKLRHSRRFDAVQSGYSTLSIVKQGELMVVANVGDSRVVLGTAFDNDAITSSSSSST' A
#
# COMPACT_ATOMS: atom_id res chain seq x y z
N MET A 1 23.62 26.44 5.48
CA MET A 1 22.23 26.77 5.91
C MET A 1 21.39 25.50 6.09
N TYR A 2 21.92 24.44 6.74
CA TYR A 2 21.25 23.13 6.83
C TYR A 2 20.90 22.70 8.28
N ASP A 3 20.90 23.63 9.24
CA ASP A 3 20.75 23.30 10.66
C ASP A 3 19.30 23.33 11.20
N LYS A 4 18.31 23.71 10.39
CA LYS A 4 16.92 23.86 10.89
C LYS A 4 16.16 22.55 11.11
N LEU A 5 16.64 21.44 10.58
CA LEU A 5 16.02 20.10 10.76
C LEU A 5 16.33 19.47 12.13
N ARG A 6 17.17 20.11 12.96
CA ARG A 6 17.77 19.49 14.16
C ARG A 6 16.98 19.66 15.46
N HIS A 7 15.88 20.41 15.51
CA HIS A 7 15.27 20.79 16.79
C HIS A 7 14.02 19.98 17.26
N SER A 8 13.36 19.16 16.42
CA SER A 8 12.49 18.05 16.91
C SER A 8 11.99 17.07 15.84
N ARG A 9 12.90 16.20 15.41
CA ARG A 9 12.84 14.72 15.42
C ARG A 9 11.73 13.89 14.74
N ARG A 10 10.60 14.40 14.23
CA ARG A 10 9.50 13.49 13.78
C ARG A 10 9.13 13.45 12.28
N PHE A 11 9.15 14.54 11.52
CA PHE A 11 8.48 14.49 10.22
C PHE A 11 8.77 15.75 9.41
N ASP A 12 9.72 15.71 8.47
CA ASP A 12 9.63 16.62 7.33
C ASP A 12 8.59 16.06 6.35
N ALA A 13 7.34 15.98 6.82
CA ALA A 13 6.18 15.48 6.07
C ALA A 13 5.93 16.27 4.79
N VAL A 14 6.19 17.57 4.92
CA VAL A 14 5.76 18.59 3.98
C VAL A 14 6.63 18.55 2.74
N GLN A 15 7.89 18.10 2.87
CA GLN A 15 8.82 17.95 1.75
C GLN A 15 9.10 16.49 1.38
N SER A 16 8.53 15.51 2.10
CA SER A 16 8.65 14.09 1.75
C SER A 16 7.49 13.62 0.87
N GLY A 17 7.78 12.86 -0.19
CA GLY A 17 6.76 12.09 -0.91
C GLY A 17 6.40 10.79 -0.18
N TYR A 18 5.17 10.29 -0.39
CA TYR A 18 4.72 9.03 0.18
C TYR A 18 3.89 8.23 -0.84
N SER A 19 4.16 6.93 -0.93
CA SER A 19 3.27 5.96 -1.57
C SER A 19 2.50 5.23 -0.47
N THR A 20 1.19 5.03 -0.65
CA THR A 20 0.35 4.32 0.33
C THR A 20 -0.48 3.23 -0.33
N LEU A 21 -0.61 2.11 0.36
CA LEU A 21 -1.52 1.03 0.00
C LEU A 21 -2.22 0.55 1.26
N SER A 22 -3.55 0.47 1.21
CA SER A 22 -4.38 0.01 2.32
C SER A 22 -5.41 -1.00 1.85
N ILE A 23 -5.73 -1.94 2.73
CA ILE A 23 -6.67 -3.03 2.49
C ILE A 23 -7.71 -3.00 3.61
N VAL A 24 -8.99 -2.98 3.24
CA VAL A 24 -10.11 -3.09 4.18
C VAL A 24 -10.93 -4.33 3.81
N LYS A 25 -11.19 -5.20 4.79
CA LYS A 25 -11.98 -6.42 4.62
C LYS A 25 -13.21 -6.37 5.51
N GLN A 26 -14.40 -6.42 4.89
CA GLN A 26 -15.69 -6.42 5.57
C GLN A 26 -16.56 -7.55 5.02
N GLY A 27 -16.75 -8.60 5.81
CA GLY A 27 -17.40 -9.82 5.33
C GLY A 27 -16.66 -10.41 4.14
N GLU A 28 -17.36 -10.58 3.02
CA GLU A 28 -16.81 -11.06 1.74
C GLU A 28 -16.28 -9.93 0.85
N LEU A 29 -16.47 -8.67 1.24
CA LEU A 29 -15.97 -7.52 0.50
C LEU A 29 -14.54 -7.20 0.93
N MET A 30 -13.64 -7.10 -0.04
CA MET A 30 -12.27 -6.62 0.13
C MET A 30 -12.06 -5.40 -0.75
N VAL A 31 -11.64 -4.28 -0.16
CA VAL A 31 -11.35 -3.02 -0.85
C VAL A 31 -9.86 -2.73 -0.76
N VAL A 32 -9.27 -2.37 -1.89
CA VAL A 32 -7.87 -1.94 -2.00
C VAL A 32 -7.87 -0.46 -2.40
N ALA A 33 -7.22 0.37 -1.58
CA ALA A 33 -6.93 1.76 -1.94
C ALA A 33 -5.41 1.93 -2.08
N ASN A 34 -4.98 2.32 -3.28
CA ASN A 34 -3.57 2.50 -3.64
C ASN A 34 -3.32 3.93 -4.12
N VAL A 35 -2.23 4.53 -3.67
CA VAL A 35 -1.72 5.82 -4.10
C VAL A 35 -0.22 5.68 -4.32
N GLY A 36 0.21 5.80 -5.57
CA GLY A 36 1.61 5.59 -5.96
C GLY A 36 1.82 4.23 -6.63
N ASP A 37 3.04 3.74 -6.58
CA ASP A 37 3.53 2.57 -7.33
C ASP A 37 3.54 1.27 -6.52
N SER A 38 3.00 1.31 -5.30
CA SER A 38 2.76 0.13 -4.48
C SER A 38 1.81 -0.86 -5.17
N ARG A 39 1.96 -2.15 -4.89
CA ARG A 39 1.26 -3.24 -5.57
C ARG A 39 0.64 -4.22 -4.59
N VAL A 40 -0.50 -4.79 -4.97
CA VAL A 40 -1.14 -5.90 -4.26
C VAL A 40 -1.45 -7.04 -5.22
N VAL A 41 -1.31 -8.27 -4.73
CA VAL A 41 -1.65 -9.49 -5.45
C VAL A 41 -2.57 -10.32 -4.57
N LEU A 42 -3.69 -10.76 -5.14
CA LEU A 42 -4.65 -11.65 -4.51
C LEU A 42 -4.40 -13.08 -5.00
N GLY A 43 -4.03 -13.97 -4.08
CA GLY A 43 -3.95 -15.41 -4.34
C GLY A 43 -5.27 -16.09 -3.99
N THR A 44 -5.84 -16.83 -4.93
CA THR A 44 -7.02 -17.67 -4.71
C THR A 44 -6.58 -19.12 -4.74
N ALA A 45 -6.74 -19.83 -3.63
CA ALA A 45 -6.45 -21.26 -3.53
C ALA A 45 -7.66 -22.08 -3.96
N PHE A 46 -7.42 -23.19 -4.65
CA PHE A 46 -8.42 -24.19 -5.01
C PHE A 46 -8.15 -25.50 -4.28
N ASP A 47 -9.16 -26.36 -4.18
CA ASP A 47 -9.06 -27.67 -3.50
C ASP A 47 -8.03 -28.62 -4.14
N ASN A 48 -7.61 -28.34 -5.39
CA ASN A 48 -6.54 -29.05 -6.10
C ASN A 48 -5.13 -28.50 -5.78
N ASP A 49 -4.95 -27.79 -4.66
CA ASP A 49 -3.68 -27.14 -4.28
C ASP A 49 -3.16 -26.08 -5.28
N ALA A 50 -3.97 -25.76 -6.30
CA ALA A 50 -3.66 -24.75 -7.28
C ALA A 50 -3.88 -23.35 -6.68
N ILE A 51 -3.00 -22.41 -7.03
CA ILE A 51 -3.13 -21.00 -6.66
C ILE A 51 -3.21 -20.17 -7.93
N THR A 52 -4.30 -19.42 -8.12
CA THR A 52 -4.37 -18.40 -9.18
C THR A 52 -4.12 -17.03 -8.57
N SER A 53 -3.18 -16.28 -9.13
CA SER A 53 -2.92 -14.90 -8.74
C SER A 53 -3.71 -13.93 -9.60
N SER A 54 -4.30 -12.92 -8.97
CA SER A 54 -4.89 -11.76 -9.64
C SER A 54 -4.25 -10.48 -9.10
N SER A 55 -3.91 -9.55 -10.00
CA SER A 55 -3.33 -8.26 -9.64
C SER A 55 -4.22 -7.14 -10.17
N SER A 56 -4.45 -6.11 -9.36
CA SER A 56 -5.14 -4.91 -9.80
C SER A 56 -4.12 -3.78 -9.98
N SER A 57 -4.25 -3.03 -11.07
CA SER A 57 -3.45 -1.83 -11.36
C SER A 57 -4.36 -0.61 -11.24
N SER A 58 -3.92 0.40 -10.49
CA SER A 58 -4.54 1.72 -10.53
C SER A 58 -4.01 2.47 -11.76
N THR A 59 -4.90 3.06 -12.58
CA THR A 59 -4.55 3.92 -13.73
C THR A 59 -4.29 5.35 -13.28
#